data_AF-A0AAV9FHG0-F1
#
_entry.id   AF-A0AAV9FHG0-F1
#
_cell.length_a   1.000
_cell.length_b   1.000
_cell.length_c   1.000
_cell.angle_alpha   90.00
_cell.angle_beta   90.00
_cell.angle_gamma   90.00
#
_symmetry.space_group_name_H-M   'P 1'
#
loop_
_entity.id
_entity.type
_entity.pdbx_description
1 polymer ?
#
loop_
_entity_poly.entity_id
_entity_poly.type
_entity_poly.pdbx_seq_one_letter_code
_entity_poly.pdbx_strand_id
1 'polypeptide(L)'
;MTGWGHPGFHFSCTMDNLTQLMIYNTSYSVKYVDYVNQIMTIANMAYMEKDHCPLPTSNTSLDFSLFDYTGTDRNVSYYYCSSQAVGVSSLCQLSCDASTGTYDYYFTVGDRVDESCTGLVYFVPIYASFTDSLNVTDAMKALMSLKEALREGFDVTWKPGKGWCEGCVGLGGRCGYDPSKPNDPLCFYNYDPLLYDPTSVDVSTAIAAPSSSTDD
;
A
#
# COMPACT_ATOMS: atom_id res chain seq x y z
N MET A 1 -7.50 -12.20 -23.08
CA MET A 1 -8.11 -11.73 -21.82
C MET A 1 -7.65 -10.29 -21.65
N THR A 2 -8.45 -9.33 -22.09
CA THR A 2 -8.11 -7.89 -22.00
C THR A 2 -8.51 -7.41 -20.61
N GLY A 3 -7.52 -6.98 -19.81
CA GLY A 3 -7.73 -6.50 -18.45
C GLY A 3 -8.38 -5.12 -18.45
N TRP A 4 -9.42 -4.96 -17.63
CA TRP A 4 -10.17 -3.70 -17.49
C TRP A 4 -9.58 -2.92 -16.31
N GLY A 5 -8.34 -2.45 -16.48
CA GLY A 5 -7.60 -1.73 -15.45
C GLY A 5 -6.48 -0.90 -16.07
N HIS A 6 -6.07 0.16 -15.36
CA HIS A 6 -4.95 1.00 -15.80
C HIS A 6 -3.68 0.15 -15.95
N PRO A 7 -2.92 0.22 -17.04
CA PRO A 7 -1.81 -0.69 -17.33
C PRO A 7 -0.66 -0.56 -16.32
N GLY A 8 -0.53 0.60 -15.66
CA GLY A 8 0.41 0.79 -14.55
C GLY A 8 -0.01 0.09 -13.25
N PHE A 9 -1.25 -0.37 -13.15
CA PHE A 9 -1.71 -1.16 -12.02
C PHE A 9 -1.56 -2.66 -12.33
N HIS A 10 -0.47 -3.23 -11.83
CA HIS A 10 -0.17 -4.64 -11.98
C HIS A 10 -0.87 -5.47 -10.89
N PHE A 11 -2.19 -5.58 -10.99
CA PHE A 11 -2.97 -6.44 -10.11
C PHE A 11 -2.95 -7.90 -10.55
N SER A 12 -2.90 -8.81 -9.59
CA SER A 12 -3.12 -10.24 -9.80
C SER A 12 -3.84 -10.86 -8.60
N CYS A 13 -4.64 -11.91 -8.81
CA CYS A 13 -5.29 -12.62 -7.72
C CYS A 13 -4.51 -13.89 -7.38
N THR A 14 -4.28 -14.15 -6.10
CA THR A 14 -3.74 -15.43 -5.64
C THR A 14 -4.80 -16.51 -5.60
N MET A 15 -4.35 -17.77 -5.49
CA MET A 15 -5.24 -18.90 -5.21
C MET A 15 -6.03 -18.74 -3.89
N ASP A 16 -5.52 -17.93 -2.97
CA ASP A 16 -6.15 -17.63 -1.67
C ASP A 16 -7.11 -16.41 -1.72
N ASN A 17 -7.52 -15.98 -2.92
CA ASN A 17 -8.35 -14.79 -3.16
C ASN A 17 -7.75 -13.46 -2.64
N LEU A 18 -6.42 -13.40 -2.44
CA LEU A 18 -5.76 -12.14 -2.12
C LEU A 18 -5.50 -11.37 -3.42
N THR A 19 -5.88 -10.09 -3.43
CA THR A 19 -5.50 -9.18 -4.50
C THR A 19 -4.07 -8.72 -4.24
N GLN A 20 -3.15 -9.09 -5.14
CA GLN A 20 -1.78 -8.58 -5.14
C GLN A 20 -1.67 -7.35 -6.04
N LEU A 21 -0.90 -6.37 -5.59
CA LEU A 21 -0.44 -5.22 -6.36
C LEU A 21 1.09 -5.29 -6.45
N MET A 22 1.62 -5.25 -7.67
CA MET A 22 3.07 -5.14 -7.90
C MET A 22 3.44 -3.67 -8.12
N ILE A 23 4.33 -3.15 -7.27
CA ILE A 23 4.95 -1.84 -7.44
C ILE A 23 6.44 -2.08 -7.62
N TYR A 24 6.99 -1.67 -8.76
CA TYR A 24 8.33 -2.04 -9.20
C TYR A 24 8.56 -3.56 -9.13
N ASN A 25 9.34 -4.04 -8.15
CA ASN A 25 9.64 -5.46 -7.96
C ASN A 25 9.19 -5.97 -6.57
N THR A 26 8.25 -5.28 -5.94
CA THR A 26 7.71 -5.64 -4.62
C THR A 26 6.24 -5.98 -4.74
N SER A 27 5.86 -7.12 -4.16
CA SER A 27 4.46 -7.58 -4.13
C SER A 27 3.80 -7.16 -2.82
N TYR A 28 2.63 -6.53 -2.95
CA TYR A 28 1.80 -6.07 -1.85
C TYR A 28 0.45 -6.76 -1.90
N SER A 29 -0.07 -7.17 -0.74
CA SER A 29 -1.48 -7.52 -0.59
C SER A 29 -2.29 -6.25 -0.45
N VAL A 30 -3.32 -6.08 -1.29
CA VAL A 30 -4.35 -5.06 -1.11
C VAL A 30 -5.30 -5.53 -0.01
N LYS A 31 -5.44 -4.75 1.06
CA LYS A 31 -6.26 -5.08 2.23
C LYS A 31 -7.61 -4.37 2.20
N TYR A 32 -7.60 -3.12 1.76
CA TYR A 32 -8.77 -2.26 1.73
C TYR A 32 -8.67 -1.25 0.59
N VAL A 33 -9.81 -0.88 0.02
CA VAL A 33 -9.93 0.10 -1.06
C VAL A 33 -11.11 1.02 -0.75
N ASP A 34 -10.82 2.30 -0.60
CA ASP A 34 -11.78 3.39 -0.51
C ASP A 34 -11.77 4.18 -1.81
N TYR A 35 -12.76 3.93 -2.66
CA TYR A 35 -12.90 4.61 -3.95
C TYR A 35 -13.27 6.09 -3.82
N VAL A 36 -13.89 6.50 -2.69
CA VAL A 36 -14.31 7.89 -2.44
C VAL A 36 -13.09 8.74 -2.16
N ASN A 37 -12.26 8.32 -1.21
CA ASN A 37 -11.05 9.06 -0.85
C ASN A 37 -9.84 8.71 -1.73
N GLN A 38 -10.01 7.74 -2.64
CA GLN A 38 -8.94 7.13 -3.42
C GLN A 38 -7.77 6.64 -2.56
N ILE A 39 -8.10 5.95 -1.46
CA ILE A 39 -7.13 5.40 -0.51
C ILE A 39 -7.14 3.88 -0.60
N MET A 40 -5.95 3.30 -0.72
CA MET A 40 -5.73 1.86 -0.74
C MET A 40 -4.80 1.48 0.39
N THR A 41 -5.20 0.52 1.20
CA THR A 41 -4.32 -0.06 2.21
C THR A 41 -3.57 -1.23 1.60
N ILE A 42 -2.24 -1.14 1.60
CA ILE A 42 -1.35 -2.16 1.05
C ILE A 42 -0.37 -2.65 2.10
N ALA A 43 -0.08 -3.94 2.06
CA ALA A 43 0.83 -4.56 3.01
C ALA A 43 1.82 -5.48 2.28
N ASN A 44 3.12 -5.28 2.51
CA ASN A 44 4.16 -6.02 1.82
C ASN A 44 4.05 -7.52 2.13
N MET A 45 3.93 -8.34 1.09
CA MET A 45 3.69 -9.77 1.25
C MET A 45 4.84 -10.50 1.95
N ALA A 46 6.06 -9.97 1.91
CA ALA A 46 7.21 -10.53 2.62
C ALA A 46 7.03 -10.57 4.16
N TYR A 47 6.12 -9.76 4.72
CA TYR A 47 5.87 -9.70 6.17
C TYR A 47 4.62 -10.49 6.62
N MET A 48 3.93 -11.15 5.69
CA MET A 48 2.68 -11.87 6.00
C MET A 48 2.92 -13.17 6.76
N GLU A 49 4.09 -13.78 6.62
CA GLU A 49 4.42 -15.04 7.29
C GLU A 49 4.54 -14.86 8.81
N LYS A 50 4.01 -15.83 9.57
CA LYS A 50 3.96 -15.74 11.04
C LYS A 50 5.33 -15.87 11.71
N ASP A 51 6.12 -16.79 11.20
CA ASP A 51 7.35 -17.24 11.84
C ASP A 51 8.60 -16.56 11.25
N HIS A 52 8.44 -15.75 10.20
CA HIS A 52 9.54 -15.01 9.62
C HIS A 52 9.93 -13.80 10.48
N CYS A 53 11.22 -13.47 10.46
CA CYS A 53 11.71 -12.23 11.04
C CYS A 53 11.48 -11.07 10.05
N PRO A 54 10.85 -9.96 10.46
CA PRO A 54 10.47 -8.90 9.54
C PRO A 54 11.66 -7.98 9.18
N LEU A 55 12.66 -8.50 8.48
CA LEU A 55 13.84 -7.76 8.05
C LEU A 55 13.69 -7.24 6.61
N PRO A 56 13.70 -5.91 6.38
CA PRO A 56 13.67 -5.35 5.03
C PRO A 56 15.02 -5.51 4.33
N THR A 57 15.01 -5.78 3.03
CA THR A 57 16.22 -5.78 2.19
C THR A 57 16.40 -4.47 1.41
N SER A 58 15.42 -3.58 1.45
CA SER A 58 15.41 -2.28 0.76
C SER A 58 14.40 -1.31 1.38
N ASN A 59 14.49 -0.03 1.03
CA ASN A 59 13.46 0.95 1.35
C ASN A 59 12.16 0.61 0.63
N THR A 60 11.04 0.89 1.30
CA THR A 60 9.76 0.93 0.60
C THR A 60 9.73 2.13 -0.32
N SER A 61 9.40 1.91 -1.59
CA SER A 61 9.29 2.96 -2.60
C SER A 61 7.98 2.79 -3.38
N LEU A 62 7.33 3.90 -3.68
CA LEU A 62 6.15 3.95 -4.53
C LEU A 62 6.52 4.42 -5.94
N ASP A 63 5.70 4.04 -6.92
CA ASP A 63 5.69 4.73 -8.21
C ASP A 63 4.88 6.02 -8.07
N PHE A 64 5.58 7.15 -7.89
CA PHE A 64 4.95 8.45 -7.71
C PHE A 64 4.21 8.97 -8.94
N SER A 65 4.30 8.31 -10.10
CA SER A 65 3.41 8.63 -11.22
C SER A 65 1.98 8.09 -11.00
N LEU A 66 1.83 7.10 -10.11
CA LEU A 66 0.59 6.38 -9.86
C LEU A 66 0.07 6.53 -8.44
N PHE A 67 0.97 6.60 -7.45
CA PHE A 67 0.63 6.54 -6.02
C PHE A 67 1.33 7.64 -5.23
N ASP A 68 0.73 8.08 -4.13
CA ASP A 68 1.41 8.92 -3.14
C ASP A 68 1.21 8.35 -1.73
N TYR A 69 2.17 8.59 -0.82
CA TYR A 69 2.01 8.29 0.61
C TYR A 69 0.92 9.14 1.23
N THR A 70 0.35 8.65 2.34
CA THR A 70 -0.65 9.41 3.10
C THR A 70 -0.06 10.03 4.37
N GLY A 71 -0.77 11.00 4.94
CA GLY A 71 -0.36 11.62 6.21
C GLY A 71 -0.57 10.75 7.45
N THR A 72 -1.30 9.64 7.31
CA THR A 72 -1.62 8.67 8.38
C THR A 72 -0.52 7.63 8.58
N ASP A 73 0.51 7.62 7.73
CA ASP A 73 1.62 6.67 7.81
C ASP A 73 2.84 7.27 8.54
N ARG A 74 3.65 6.39 9.13
CA ARG A 74 4.97 6.71 9.71
C ARG A 74 5.97 5.63 9.32
N ASN A 75 7.23 6.03 9.16
CA ASN A 75 8.30 5.08 8.88
C ASN A 75 8.82 4.43 10.16
N VAL A 76 8.97 3.11 10.10
CA VAL A 76 9.91 2.35 10.92
C VAL A 76 11.29 2.43 10.25
N SER A 77 12.30 2.79 11.03
CA SER A 77 13.70 2.79 10.59
C SER A 77 14.37 1.52 11.12
N TYR A 78 14.85 0.68 10.21
CA TYR A 78 15.58 -0.56 10.51
C TYR A 78 17.08 -0.32 10.39
N TYR A 79 17.85 -0.76 11.38
CA TYR A 79 19.29 -0.58 11.46
C TYR A 79 19.99 -1.95 11.44
N TYR A 80 21.00 -2.06 10.58
CA TYR A 80 21.84 -3.25 10.40
C TYR A 80 23.26 -2.96 10.89
N CYS A 81 23.50 -3.17 12.18
CA CYS A 81 24.75 -2.74 12.83
C CYS A 81 25.79 -3.86 12.81
N SER A 82 27.03 -3.55 12.41
CA SER A 82 28.15 -4.51 12.38
C SER A 82 28.70 -4.88 13.77
N SER A 83 28.28 -4.15 14.80
CA SER A 83 28.59 -4.41 16.20
C SER A 83 27.41 -3.97 17.06
N GLN A 84 27.29 -4.56 18.25
CA GLN A 84 26.27 -4.17 19.22
C GLN A 84 26.28 -2.66 19.48
N ALA A 85 25.12 -2.04 19.34
CA ALA A 85 24.97 -0.62 19.62
C ALA A 85 25.11 -0.39 21.14
N VAL A 86 26.16 0.31 21.56
CA VAL A 86 26.45 0.55 22.99
C VAL A 86 25.73 1.82 23.45
N GLY A 87 24.96 1.71 24.54
CA GLY A 87 24.37 2.87 25.22
C GLY A 87 23.05 3.39 24.65
N VAL A 88 22.32 2.56 23.89
CA VAL A 88 21.14 3.03 23.16
C VAL A 88 19.83 2.66 23.85
N SER A 89 19.15 3.65 24.44
CA SER A 89 17.85 3.46 25.09
C SER A 89 16.66 3.47 24.12
N SER A 90 16.87 3.89 22.87
CA SER A 90 15.82 4.08 21.85
C SER A 90 15.72 2.97 20.81
N LEU A 91 16.69 2.06 20.74
CA LEU A 91 16.72 0.98 19.75
C LEU A 91 16.13 -0.30 20.33
N CYS A 92 15.10 -0.84 19.68
CA CYS A 92 14.58 -2.16 20.01
C CYS A 92 15.37 -3.23 19.23
N GLN A 93 16.06 -4.13 19.94
CA GLN A 93 16.81 -5.22 19.30
C GLN A 93 15.85 -6.27 18.71
N LEU A 94 16.07 -6.63 17.46
CA LEU A 94 15.40 -7.72 16.75
C LEU A 94 16.24 -9.01 16.91
N SER A 95 15.84 -9.87 17.84
CA SER A 95 16.45 -11.20 18.01
C SER A 95 15.92 -12.17 16.96
N CYS A 96 16.48 -12.09 15.77
CA CYS A 96 16.16 -12.99 14.66
C CYS A 96 17.25 -14.04 14.50
N ASP A 97 16.88 -15.30 14.25
CA ASP A 97 17.82 -16.41 14.16
C ASP A 97 18.86 -16.13 13.06
N ALA A 98 20.06 -15.77 13.49
CA ALA A 98 21.14 -15.38 12.61
C ALA A 98 21.85 -16.64 12.14
N SER A 99 21.51 -17.14 10.95
CA SER A 99 22.34 -18.14 10.27
C SER A 99 23.75 -17.61 9.92
N THR A 100 24.00 -16.30 10.06
CA THR A 100 25.25 -15.66 9.63
C THR A 100 26.01 -14.87 10.69
N GLY A 101 25.45 -14.61 11.89
CA GLY A 101 26.15 -13.97 13.02
C GLY A 101 26.89 -12.65 12.74
N THR A 102 26.59 -11.95 11.64
CA THR A 102 27.40 -10.82 11.14
C THR A 102 26.87 -9.45 11.57
N TYR A 103 25.58 -9.34 11.93
CA TYR A 103 24.93 -8.08 12.26
C TYR A 103 23.97 -8.23 13.44
N ASP A 104 23.90 -7.18 14.26
CA ASP A 104 22.81 -6.94 15.21
C ASP A 104 21.75 -6.06 14.54
N TYR A 105 20.48 -6.46 14.64
CA TYR A 105 19.36 -5.77 14.02
C TYR A 105 18.59 -4.96 15.05
N TYR A 106 18.23 -3.74 14.68
CA TYR A 106 17.42 -2.87 15.52
C TYR A 106 16.35 -2.14 14.72
N PHE A 107 15.33 -1.64 15.40
CA PHE A 107 14.39 -0.72 14.80
C PHE A 107 14.01 0.43 15.74
N THR A 108 13.52 1.51 15.13
CA THR A 108 12.91 2.67 15.81
C THR A 108 11.69 3.14 15.03
N VAL A 109 10.84 3.92 15.69
CA VAL A 109 9.70 4.59 15.05
C VAL A 109 9.78 6.09 15.32
N GLY A 110 9.55 6.91 14.28
CA GLY A 110 9.65 8.37 14.33
C GLY A 110 11.05 8.91 14.04
N ASP A 111 11.25 10.22 14.23
CA ASP A 111 12.46 10.98 13.81
C ASP A 111 13.73 10.69 14.65
N ARG A 112 13.84 9.50 15.23
CA ARG A 112 14.99 9.07 16.02
C ARG A 112 16.03 8.46 15.10
N VAL A 113 16.87 9.32 14.52
CA VAL A 113 18.10 8.89 13.85
C VAL A 113 19.16 8.69 14.93
N ASP A 114 19.61 7.45 15.08
CA ASP A 114 20.68 7.12 16.03
C ASP A 114 22.01 6.98 15.29
N GLU A 115 22.97 7.85 15.62
CA GLU A 115 24.30 7.87 15.01
C GLU A 115 25.22 6.74 15.52
N SER A 116 24.81 6.01 16.57
CA SER A 116 25.60 4.92 17.15
C SER A 116 25.70 3.69 16.23
N CYS A 117 24.82 3.58 15.24
CA CYS A 117 24.86 2.53 14.23
C CYS A 117 25.27 3.12 12.87
N THR A 118 26.52 2.89 12.46
CA THR A 118 27.01 3.26 11.12
C THR A 118 26.61 2.26 10.02
N GLY A 119 25.56 1.48 10.30
CA GLY A 119 25.07 0.40 9.45
C GLY A 119 24.19 0.87 8.30
N LEU A 120 23.64 -0.10 7.56
CA LEU A 120 22.58 0.17 6.58
C LEU A 120 21.28 0.51 7.31
N VAL A 121 20.55 1.49 6.79
CA VAL A 121 19.24 1.90 7.30
C VAL A 121 18.18 1.75 6.23
N TYR A 122 17.08 1.07 6.55
CA TYR A 122 15.91 0.94 5.68
C TYR A 122 14.65 1.52 6.32
N PHE A 123 13.82 2.15 5.49
CA PHE A 123 12.55 2.77 5.90
C PHE A 123 11.36 1.97 5.37
N VAL A 124 10.46 1.60 6.28
CA VAL A 124 9.23 0.87 5.97
C VAL A 124 8.04 1.61 6.59
N PRO A 125 7.07 2.06 5.78
CA PRO A 125 5.87 2.72 6.28
C PRO A 125 4.94 1.72 6.97
N ILE A 126 4.32 2.20 8.04
CA ILE A 126 3.25 1.55 8.81
C ILE A 126 2.22 2.61 9.18
N TYR A 127 1.04 2.19 9.62
CA TYR A 127 0.12 3.13 10.25
C TYR A 127 0.70 3.80 11.50
N ALA A 128 0.47 5.11 11.61
CA ALA A 128 0.88 5.89 12.77
C ALA A 128 0.25 5.40 14.08
N SER A 129 -0.91 4.74 14.04
CA SER A 129 -1.58 4.18 15.23
C SER A 129 -0.75 3.11 15.96
N PHE A 130 0.26 2.53 15.32
CA PHE A 130 1.17 1.56 15.93
C PHE A 130 2.38 2.21 16.63
N THR A 131 2.58 3.53 16.55
CA THR A 131 3.79 4.17 17.10
C THR A 131 3.93 3.94 18.61
N ASP A 132 2.83 3.98 19.35
CA ASP A 132 2.83 3.84 20.81
C ASP A 132 3.09 2.39 21.24
N SER A 133 2.55 1.41 20.52
CA SER A 133 2.77 -0.02 20.81
C SER A 133 4.19 -0.47 20.47
N LEU A 134 4.85 0.24 19.57
CA LEU A 134 6.25 0.02 19.19
C LEU A 134 7.24 0.70 20.13
N ASN A 135 6.83 1.77 20.82
CA ASN A 135 7.67 2.51 21.78
C ASN A 135 7.62 1.91 23.19
N VAL A 136 7.91 0.61 23.32
CA VAL A 136 7.92 -0.12 24.59
C VAL A 136 9.32 -0.69 24.90
N THR A 137 9.65 -0.84 26.18
CA THR A 137 10.96 -1.36 26.62
C THR A 137 11.08 -2.88 26.51
N ASP A 138 9.96 -3.59 26.41
CA ASP A 138 9.89 -5.04 26.28
C ASP A 138 10.09 -5.42 24.80
N ALA A 139 11.27 -5.94 24.47
CA ALA A 139 11.66 -6.27 23.10
C ALA A 139 10.72 -7.30 22.44
N MET A 140 10.16 -8.25 23.20
CA MET A 140 9.27 -9.25 22.65
C MET A 140 7.90 -8.66 22.32
N LYS A 141 7.38 -7.77 23.17
CA LYS A 141 6.16 -7.00 22.85
C LYS A 141 6.37 -6.10 21.65
N ALA A 142 7.47 -5.36 21.60
CA ALA A 142 7.80 -4.49 20.48
C ALA A 142 7.88 -5.28 19.16
N LEU A 143 8.49 -6.46 19.17
CA LEU A 143 8.55 -7.36 18.01
C LEU A 143 7.16 -7.85 17.57
N MET A 144 6.28 -8.24 18.51
CA MET A 144 4.92 -8.67 18.18
C MET A 144 4.12 -7.52 17.56
N SER A 145 4.19 -6.31 18.15
CA SER A 145 3.55 -5.12 17.60
C SER A 145 4.10 -4.72 16.24
N LEU A 146 5.41 -4.91 16.00
CA LEU A 146 6.02 -4.64 14.69
C LEU A 146 5.48 -5.61 13.63
N LYS A 147 5.43 -6.91 13.94
CA LYS A 147 4.86 -7.91 13.05
C LYS A 147 3.39 -7.62 12.72
N GLU A 148 2.63 -7.13 13.69
CA GLU A 148 1.23 -6.74 13.48
C GLU A 148 1.13 -5.51 12.58
N ALA A 149 1.87 -4.45 12.87
CA ALA A 149 1.89 -3.21 12.09
C ALA A 149 2.23 -3.46 10.61
N LEU A 150 3.21 -4.31 10.33
CA LEU A 150 3.64 -4.64 8.96
C LEU A 150 2.61 -5.47 8.19
N ARG A 151 1.81 -6.29 8.89
CA ARG A 151 0.72 -7.09 8.28
C ARG A 151 -0.50 -6.26 7.98
N GLU A 152 -0.77 -5.27 8.83
CA GLU A 152 -1.81 -4.28 8.58
C GLU A 152 -1.43 -3.41 7.38
N GLY A 153 -0.16 -3.01 7.31
CA GLY A 153 0.41 -2.26 6.20
C GLY A 153 0.33 -0.75 6.41
N PHE A 154 0.14 -0.04 5.30
CA PHE A 154 0.09 1.41 5.23
C PHE A 154 -0.82 1.85 4.10
N ASP A 155 -1.28 3.10 4.15
CA ASP A 155 -2.13 3.65 3.12
C ASP A 155 -1.34 4.27 1.97
N VAL A 156 -1.90 4.18 0.77
CA VAL A 156 -1.46 4.95 -0.39
C VAL A 156 -2.67 5.57 -1.04
N THR A 157 -2.51 6.78 -1.59
CA THR A 157 -3.47 7.31 -2.56
C THR A 157 -3.09 6.86 -3.96
N TRP A 158 -4.06 6.81 -4.88
CA TRP A 158 -3.78 6.56 -6.30
C TRP A 158 -4.32 7.68 -7.22
N LYS A 159 -3.61 7.92 -8.32
CA LYS A 159 -3.89 9.02 -9.26
C LYS A 159 -4.87 8.64 -10.38
N PRO A 160 -4.72 7.49 -11.07
CA PRO A 160 -5.66 7.10 -12.13
C PRO A 160 -7.11 7.05 -11.66
N GLY A 161 -8.02 7.62 -12.45
CA GLY A 161 -9.45 7.64 -12.12
C GLY A 161 -9.91 8.78 -11.20
N LYS A 162 -8.98 9.64 -10.74
CA LYS A 162 -9.30 10.79 -9.88
C LYS A 162 -10.34 11.70 -10.52
N GLY A 163 -11.38 12.04 -9.75
CA GLY A 163 -12.45 12.94 -10.14
C GLY A 163 -13.63 12.31 -10.91
N TRP A 164 -13.54 11.04 -11.33
CA TRP A 164 -14.64 10.40 -12.07
C TRP A 164 -14.94 8.95 -11.68
N CYS A 165 -13.93 8.21 -11.22
CA CYS A 165 -14.11 6.78 -10.92
C CYS A 165 -15.03 6.54 -9.72
N GLU A 166 -14.96 7.39 -8.69
CA GLU A 166 -15.89 7.36 -7.56
C GLU A 166 -17.34 7.44 -8.04
N GLY A 167 -17.69 8.44 -8.86
CA GLY A 167 -19.04 8.61 -9.39
C GLY A 167 -19.51 7.43 -10.23
N CYS A 168 -18.60 6.85 -11.02
CA CYS A 168 -18.85 5.61 -11.76
C CYS A 168 -19.24 4.46 -10.81
N VAL A 169 -18.45 4.22 -9.76
CA VAL A 169 -18.69 3.16 -8.77
C VAL A 169 -19.94 3.42 -7.94
N GLY A 170 -20.20 4.67 -7.56
CA GLY A 170 -21.39 5.08 -6.82
C GLY A 170 -22.70 4.85 -7.57
N LEU A 171 -22.65 4.84 -8.91
CA LEU A 171 -23.77 4.48 -9.79
C LEU A 171 -23.84 2.97 -10.10
N GLY A 172 -23.03 2.14 -9.44
CA GLY A 172 -22.97 0.68 -9.67
C GLY A 172 -22.13 0.26 -10.87
N GLY A 173 -21.34 1.18 -11.42
CA GLY A 173 -20.41 0.92 -12.52
C GLY A 173 -19.04 0.41 -12.05
N ARG A 174 -18.16 0.14 -13.02
CA ARG A 174 -16.76 -0.23 -12.83
C ARG A 174 -15.88 0.65 -13.72
N CYS A 175 -14.83 1.20 -13.14
CA CYS A 175 -13.90 2.06 -13.86
C CYS A 175 -13.03 1.23 -14.81
N GLY A 176 -12.74 1.79 -15.99
CA GLY A 176 -11.97 1.17 -17.04
C GLY A 176 -10.83 2.05 -17.52
N TYR A 177 -10.01 1.49 -18.40
CA TYR A 177 -8.95 2.21 -19.10
C TYR A 177 -8.99 1.87 -20.59
N ASP A 178 -8.99 2.89 -21.45
CA ASP A 178 -8.81 2.74 -22.90
C ASP A 178 -7.39 3.21 -23.28
N PRO A 179 -6.50 2.32 -23.73
CA PRO A 179 -5.15 2.69 -24.17
C PRO A 179 -5.12 3.71 -25.32
N SER A 180 -6.19 3.78 -26.12
CA SER A 180 -6.33 4.72 -27.24
C SER A 180 -6.71 6.12 -26.76
N LYS A 181 -7.28 6.21 -25.55
CA LYS A 181 -7.81 7.43 -24.93
C LYS A 181 -7.48 7.43 -23.42
N PRO A 182 -6.20 7.49 -23.05
CA PRO A 182 -5.75 7.24 -21.67
C PRO A 182 -6.27 8.26 -20.64
N ASN A 183 -6.72 9.43 -21.10
CA ASN A 183 -7.25 10.50 -20.26
C ASN A 183 -8.79 10.53 -20.20
N ASP A 184 -9.48 9.76 -21.04
CA ASP A 184 -10.94 9.77 -21.10
C ASP A 184 -11.50 8.87 -19.99
N PRO A 185 -12.51 9.35 -19.23
CA PRO A 185 -13.17 8.53 -18.22
C PRO A 185 -13.92 7.37 -18.90
N LEU A 186 -13.68 6.15 -18.45
CA LEU A 186 -14.36 4.96 -18.95
C LEU A 186 -15.09 4.27 -17.80
N CYS A 187 -16.42 4.24 -17.86
CA CYS A 187 -17.26 3.58 -16.87
C CYS A 187 -18.08 2.47 -17.52
N PHE A 188 -18.06 1.29 -16.89
CA PHE A 188 -18.80 0.11 -17.34
C PHE A 188 -19.91 -0.24 -16.37
N TYR A 189 -21.14 -0.31 -16.87
CA TYR A 189 -22.28 -0.76 -16.08
C TYR A 189 -22.62 -2.20 -16.44
N ASN A 190 -22.93 -3.03 -15.43
CA ASN A 190 -23.52 -4.34 -15.66
C ASN A 190 -25.01 -4.13 -15.96
N TYR A 191 -25.38 -4.05 -17.24
CA TYR A 191 -26.78 -4.06 -17.60
C TYR A 191 -27.36 -5.46 -17.34
N ASP A 192 -28.46 -5.52 -16.57
CA ASP A 192 -29.30 -6.71 -16.48
C ASP A 192 -30.20 -6.76 -17.73
N PRO A 193 -30.05 -7.75 -18.63
CA PRO A 193 -30.91 -7.88 -19.81
C PRO A 193 -32.40 -8.02 -19.48
N LEU A 194 -32.76 -8.42 -18.26
CA LEU A 194 -34.15 -8.63 -17.83
C LEU A 194 -34.87 -7.34 -17.45
N LEU A 195 -34.15 -6.22 -17.29
CA LEU A 195 -34.72 -4.89 -17.04
C LEU A 195 -34.68 -3.98 -18.29
N TYR A 196 -34.33 -4.55 -19.45
CA TYR A 196 -34.24 -3.83 -20.71
C TYR A 196 -35.65 -3.50 -21.25
N ASP A 197 -36.05 -2.23 -21.13
CA ASP A 197 -37.16 -1.67 -21.89
C ASP A 197 -36.64 -1.06 -23.20
N PRO A 198 -36.89 -1.71 -24.36
CA PRO A 198 -36.44 -1.25 -25.68
C PRO A 198 -37.09 0.07 -26.13
N THR A 199 -38.01 0.64 -25.36
CA THR A 199 -38.63 1.95 -25.63
C THR A 199 -37.98 3.12 -24.88
N SER A 200 -37.08 2.84 -23.94
CA SER A 200 -36.24 3.86 -23.33
C SER A 200 -35.06 4.17 -24.26
N VAL A 201 -34.89 5.44 -24.60
CA VAL A 201 -33.97 5.94 -25.62
C VAL A 201 -32.56 5.37 -25.43
N ASP A 202 -32.03 4.80 -26.51
CA ASP A 202 -30.72 4.20 -26.66
C ASP A 202 -29.59 5.08 -26.08
N VAL A 203 -28.89 4.58 -25.07
CA VAL A 203 -27.60 5.13 -24.62
C VAL A 203 -26.56 4.03 -24.67
N SER A 204 -26.40 3.42 -25.84
CA SER A 204 -25.11 2.87 -26.25
C SER A 204 -24.16 4.02 -26.60
N THR A 205 -23.83 4.85 -25.61
CA THR A 205 -22.70 5.79 -25.70
C THR A 205 -21.90 5.66 -24.43
N ALA A 206 -20.58 5.56 -24.57
CA ALA A 206 -19.68 5.86 -23.47
C ALA A 206 -20.04 7.26 -22.97
N ILE A 207 -20.72 7.33 -21.83
CA ILE A 207 -21.07 8.60 -21.21
C ILE A 207 -19.76 9.14 -20.67
N ALA A 208 -19.16 10.09 -21.38
CA ALA A 208 -18.11 10.92 -20.82
C ALA A 208 -18.66 11.55 -19.54
N ALA A 209 -17.99 11.31 -18.41
CA ALA A 209 -18.35 11.97 -17.16
C ALA A 209 -18.36 13.50 -17.37
N PRO A 210 -19.32 14.23 -16.81
CA PRO A 210 -19.36 15.68 -16.95
C PRO A 210 -18.07 16.27 -16.37
N SER A 211 -17.38 17.09 -17.17
CA SER A 211 -16.23 17.86 -16.71
C SER A 211 -16.69 18.78 -15.57
N SER A 212 -16.05 18.68 -14.40
CA SER A 212 -16.24 19.64 -13.32
C SER A 212 -15.62 20.98 -13.74
N SER A 213 -16.47 21.90 -14.19
CA SER A 213 -16.14 23.32 -14.28
C SER A 213 -15.98 23.88 -12.87
N THR A 214 -14.75 24.18 -12.48
CA THR A 214 -14.49 25.12 -11.38
C THR A 214 -14.49 26.53 -11.96
N ASP A 215 -15.61 27.23 -11.82
CA ASP A 215 -15.69 28.68 -11.84
C ASP A 215 -16.06 29.14 -10.42
N ASP A 216 -15.05 29.59 -9.67
CA ASP A 216 -15.03 30.83 -8.86
C ASP A 216 -13.65 31.04 -8.20
#